data_AF-A0A9P9CJY0-F1
#
_entry.id   AF-A0A9P9CJY0-F1
#
_cell.length_a   1.000
_cell.length_b   1.000
_cell.length_c   1.000
_cell.angle_alpha   90.00
_cell.angle_beta   90.00
_cell.angle_gamma   90.00
#
_symmetry.space_group_name_H-M   'P 1'
#
loop_
_entity.id
_entity.type
_entity.pdbx_description
1 polymer ?
#
loop_
_entity_poly.entity_id
_entity_poly.type
_entity_poly.pdbx_seq_one_letter_code
_entity_poly.pdbx_strand_id
1 'polypeptide(L)'
;MSKPQQAQKSKDQAARSYGDSISNRAQKPKKQKIKDSVTRSNETETPAPSSSKVSQVPARLPKSANTQAAHAPSASNNSQKQSSGGADRRVVFESTFDTPFRVDWPNIEPDLVLAFLLAFTSALDSAGIANYQAQRGRHAGRVRNRDEKTEDAVPNSDSKSRKKRKRAADEVVGSNASDLSLAGEDAGRPAKKRKRDMVNQNGVAATTTALNDPPPDAIPQPSLLSHILVGVNNVTRRLEDQLQQLSATKKGLRTSSLPNSQFKYILVSTGDIDPPLLVAHIPHLVAGCNSNSLDERQLVVLVPLPKGSEAKLARGFGLPRVSVVGITASAPADLLAALHSAATTFPIVRAPWLVMPSHPPLETKPTSTDAMEVDTPSKDTMPVIHVPTHIKQLRTTAPRNMIAAKRARQEARKAFKARLVLNPAEAMRKTMAGGKPVRKQRVVVTSMSATEAPPS
;
A
#
# COMPACT_ATOMS: atom_id res chain seq x y z
N MET A 1 -53.58 -0.12 37.02
CA MET A 1 -53.83 1.18 36.34
C MET A 1 -52.85 2.15 36.98
N SER A 2 -51.82 2.72 36.34
CA SER A 2 -51.67 3.31 35.01
C SER A 2 -50.19 3.29 34.58
N LYS A 3 -49.92 3.23 33.27
CA LYS A 3 -48.57 3.32 32.67
C LYS A 3 -48.19 4.79 32.39
N PRO A 4 -46.90 5.17 32.39
CA PRO A 4 -46.46 6.40 31.75
C PRO A 4 -45.89 6.12 30.34
N GLN A 5 -46.58 6.65 29.33
CA GLN A 5 -46.07 6.85 27.97
C GLN A 5 -45.59 8.30 27.86
N GLN A 6 -44.29 8.58 27.95
CA GLN A 6 -43.72 9.88 27.56
C GLN A 6 -42.19 9.81 27.48
N ALA A 7 -41.64 9.19 26.43
CA ALA A 7 -40.19 9.21 26.19
C ALA A 7 -39.74 9.12 24.71
N GLN A 8 -40.65 9.30 23.74
CA GLN A 8 -40.33 9.05 22.31
C GLN A 8 -40.40 10.28 21.38
N LYS A 9 -40.64 11.50 21.88
CA LYS A 9 -40.79 12.68 21.00
C LYS A 9 -39.56 13.60 20.85
N SER A 10 -38.42 13.31 21.49
CA SER A 10 -37.25 14.23 21.43
C SER A 10 -36.15 13.88 20.42
N LYS A 11 -36.24 12.76 19.69
CA LYS A 11 -35.17 12.35 18.74
C LYS A 11 -35.32 12.87 17.30
N ASP A 12 -36.51 13.30 16.87
CA ASP A 12 -36.74 13.69 15.47
C ASP A 12 -36.48 15.17 15.15
N GLN A 13 -36.28 16.04 16.15
CA GLN A 13 -35.97 17.46 15.91
C GLN A 13 -34.48 17.74 15.66
N ALA A 14 -33.57 16.83 16.02
CA ALA A 14 -32.13 17.02 15.82
C ALA A 14 -31.67 16.78 14.37
N ALA A 15 -32.48 16.14 13.53
CA ALA A 15 -32.10 15.78 12.15
C ALA A 15 -32.39 16.87 11.09
N ARG A 16 -33.06 17.97 11.44
CA ARG A 16 -33.47 19.02 10.48
C ARG A 16 -32.59 20.29 10.47
N SER A 17 -31.56 20.38 11.31
CA SER A 17 -30.78 21.62 11.50
C SER A 17 -29.44 21.68 10.73
N TYR A 18 -29.06 20.64 9.99
CA TYR A 18 -27.72 20.57 9.35
C TYR A 18 -27.70 20.84 7.84
N GLY A 19 -28.80 21.31 7.25
CA GLY A 19 -28.95 21.46 5.79
C GLY A 19 -28.57 22.83 5.19
N ASP A 20 -28.51 23.91 5.97
CA ASP A 20 -28.56 25.28 5.42
C ASP A 20 -27.26 26.09 5.48
N SER A 21 -26.12 25.48 5.82
CA SER A 21 -24.88 26.23 6.10
C SER A 21 -23.77 26.11 5.06
N ILE A 22 -24.07 25.84 3.78
CA ILE A 22 -23.05 25.81 2.70
C ILE A 22 -23.50 26.61 1.48
N SER A 23 -23.63 27.93 1.64
CA SER A 23 -23.64 28.85 0.49
C SER A 23 -23.00 30.19 0.83
N ASN A 24 -21.70 30.21 1.16
CA ASN A 24 -20.91 31.44 1.07
C ASN A 24 -19.76 31.23 0.07
N ARG A 25 -20.12 31.54 -1.18
CA ARG A 25 -19.30 31.65 -2.37
C ARG A 25 -18.27 32.77 -2.17
N ALA A 26 -17.03 32.37 -1.91
CA ALA A 26 -15.90 33.28 -1.81
C ALA A 26 -15.73 34.11 -3.09
N GLN A 27 -15.85 35.43 -2.95
CA GLN A 27 -15.42 36.40 -3.95
C GLN A 27 -13.88 36.44 -3.96
N LYS A 28 -13.28 36.27 -5.14
CA LYS A 28 -11.83 36.41 -5.34
C LYS A 28 -11.44 37.89 -5.24
N PRO A 29 -10.49 38.30 -4.37
CA PRO A 29 -9.93 39.64 -4.45
C PRO A 29 -9.02 39.78 -5.67
N LYS A 30 -9.19 40.90 -6.39
CA LYS A 30 -8.33 41.36 -7.49
C LYS A 30 -6.92 41.60 -6.95
N LYS A 31 -5.92 41.00 -7.59
CA LYS A 31 -4.49 41.27 -7.32
C LYS A 31 -4.15 42.70 -7.73
N GLN A 32 -3.94 43.58 -6.75
CA GLN A 32 -3.22 44.84 -6.94
C GLN A 32 -1.73 44.54 -7.16
N LYS A 33 -1.17 45.27 -8.13
CA LYS A 33 0.19 45.12 -8.64
C LYS A 33 1.06 46.12 -7.90
N ILE A 34 1.65 45.72 -6.77
CA ILE A 34 2.65 46.51 -6.07
C ILE A 34 3.99 46.29 -6.79
N LYS A 35 4.52 47.37 -7.37
CA LYS A 35 5.86 47.47 -7.91
C LYS A 35 6.74 48.05 -6.80
N ASP A 36 7.54 47.22 -6.16
CA ASP A 36 8.64 47.70 -5.33
C ASP A 36 9.97 47.34 -6.01
N SER A 37 10.64 48.40 -6.43
CA SER A 37 12.03 48.44 -6.85
C SER A 37 12.93 48.36 -5.63
N VAL A 38 13.68 47.27 -5.49
CA VAL A 38 14.79 47.19 -4.52
C VAL A 38 16.05 46.79 -5.26
N THR A 39 16.90 47.79 -5.44
CA THR A 39 18.31 47.74 -5.81
C THR A 39 19.06 46.95 -4.74
N ARG A 40 19.74 45.85 -5.10
CA ARG A 40 20.64 45.14 -4.18
C ARG A 40 22.02 45.00 -4.83
N SER A 41 22.98 45.65 -4.19
CA SER A 41 24.40 45.72 -4.49
C SER A 41 25.05 44.34 -4.35
N ASN A 42 26.00 44.07 -5.26
CA ASN A 42 26.93 42.95 -5.22
C ASN A 42 27.98 43.18 -4.14
N GLU A 43 28.20 42.21 -3.25
CA GLU A 43 29.49 42.00 -2.62
C GLU A 43 29.83 40.51 -2.60
N THR A 44 31.07 40.24 -2.97
CA THR A 44 31.61 38.95 -3.37
C THR A 44 32.72 38.66 -2.38
N GLU A 45 32.54 37.71 -1.46
CA GLU A 45 33.65 37.20 -0.65
C GLU A 45 33.59 35.68 -0.53
N THR A 46 34.65 35.08 -1.05
CA THR A 46 34.99 33.66 -1.04
C THR A 46 36.00 33.42 0.07
N PRO A 47 35.80 32.47 1.00
CA PRO A 47 36.89 31.97 1.82
C PRO A 47 37.41 30.63 1.28
N ALA A 48 38.73 30.57 1.13
CA ALA A 48 39.51 29.38 0.76
C ALA A 48 39.54 28.33 1.88
N PRO A 49 39.57 27.02 1.57
CA PRO A 49 39.88 26.00 2.56
C PRO A 49 41.40 25.76 2.66
N SER A 50 41.92 25.92 3.87
CA SER A 50 43.29 25.57 4.26
C SER A 50 43.45 24.06 4.39
N SER A 51 44.55 23.55 3.83
CA SER A 51 44.98 22.17 3.86
C SER A 51 45.85 21.87 5.09
N SER A 52 45.44 20.95 5.95
CA SER A 52 46.30 20.31 6.95
C SER A 52 46.49 18.83 6.58
N LYS A 53 47.69 18.51 6.07
CA LYS A 53 48.19 17.16 5.85
C LYS A 53 48.69 16.60 7.19
N VAL A 54 48.07 15.55 7.69
CA VAL A 54 48.66 14.68 8.72
C VAL A 54 49.16 13.42 8.04
N SER A 55 50.47 13.20 8.18
CA SER A 55 51.24 12.09 7.64
C SER A 55 51.01 10.85 8.51
N GLN A 56 50.54 9.75 7.92
CA GLN A 56 50.67 8.42 8.52
C GLN A 56 51.15 7.41 7.47
N VAL A 57 52.30 6.82 7.80
CA VAL A 57 52.98 5.71 7.14
C VAL A 57 52.21 4.41 7.39
N PRO A 58 52.17 3.48 6.43
CA PRO A 58 52.17 2.07 6.82
C PRO A 58 53.28 1.25 6.14
N ALA A 59 53.85 0.38 6.96
CA ALA A 59 54.88 -0.59 6.63
C ALA A 59 54.41 -1.63 5.61
N ARG A 60 55.30 -1.94 4.67
CA ARG A 60 55.20 -3.04 3.70
C ARG A 60 55.58 -4.37 4.36
N LEU A 61 54.78 -5.42 4.09
CA LEU A 61 55.26 -6.79 3.95
C LEU A 61 54.55 -7.48 2.77
N PRO A 62 55.18 -8.50 2.13
CA PRO A 62 54.87 -8.89 0.76
C PRO A 62 54.25 -10.28 0.65
N LYS A 63 53.20 -10.44 -0.16
CA LYS A 63 52.74 -11.69 -0.80
C LYS A 63 51.88 -11.28 -1.99
N SER A 64 51.82 -11.90 -3.14
CA SER A 64 52.53 -13.00 -3.80
C SER A 64 51.91 -13.01 -5.19
N ALA A 65 52.72 -13.31 -6.21
CA ALA A 65 52.33 -13.33 -7.62
C ALA A 65 51.04 -14.12 -7.87
N ASN A 66 50.09 -13.52 -8.58
CA ASN A 66 49.12 -14.28 -9.36
C ASN A 66 48.85 -13.55 -10.69
N THR A 67 49.44 -14.14 -11.73
CA THR A 67 49.15 -14.12 -13.16
C THR A 67 48.06 -13.16 -13.65
N GLN A 68 48.51 -12.04 -14.23
CA GLN A 68 47.69 -11.18 -15.08
C GLN A 68 47.47 -11.84 -16.44
N ALA A 69 46.25 -12.32 -16.71
CA ALA A 69 45.74 -12.46 -18.07
C ALA A 69 45.03 -11.15 -18.43
N ALA A 70 45.62 -10.42 -19.37
CA ALA A 70 45.11 -9.16 -19.88
C ALA A 70 43.80 -9.38 -20.65
N HIS A 71 42.66 -9.01 -20.05
CA HIS A 71 41.44 -8.71 -20.80
C HIS A 71 41.36 -7.20 -21.02
N ALA A 72 41.60 -6.81 -22.27
CA ALA A 72 41.43 -5.46 -22.77
C ALA A 72 40.01 -4.93 -22.49
N PRO A 73 39.84 -3.65 -22.14
CA PRO A 73 38.52 -3.02 -22.11
C PRO A 73 38.01 -2.88 -23.55
N SER A 74 37.12 -3.78 -23.96
CA SER A 74 36.33 -3.63 -25.18
C SER A 74 35.42 -2.41 -25.01
N ALA A 75 35.87 -1.26 -25.52
CA ALA A 75 35.07 -0.06 -25.71
C ALA A 75 33.89 -0.37 -26.67
N SER A 76 32.76 -0.78 -26.11
CA SER A 76 31.52 -0.97 -26.87
C SER A 76 30.89 0.40 -27.19
N ASN A 77 31.36 1.05 -28.24
CA ASN A 77 30.83 2.31 -28.81
C ASN A 77 29.46 2.16 -29.51
N ASN A 78 28.59 1.23 -29.09
CA ASN A 78 27.47 0.77 -29.92
C ASN A 78 26.05 1.13 -29.43
N SER A 79 25.87 2.17 -28.60
CA SER A 79 24.54 2.60 -28.11
C SER A 79 24.04 3.96 -28.60
N GLN A 80 24.77 4.64 -29.51
CA GLN A 80 24.33 5.90 -30.12
C GLN A 80 23.66 5.73 -31.49
N LYS A 81 23.00 4.60 -31.77
CA LYS A 81 22.14 4.48 -32.95
C LYS A 81 20.79 5.15 -32.66
N GLN A 82 20.82 6.45 -32.88
CA GLN A 82 19.75 7.43 -32.97
C GLN A 82 18.41 6.84 -33.42
N SER A 83 17.45 6.73 -32.51
CA SER A 83 16.04 6.87 -32.87
C SER A 83 15.81 8.32 -33.27
N SER A 84 15.92 8.61 -34.57
CA SER A 84 15.83 9.93 -35.20
C SER A 84 14.48 10.66 -35.03
N GLY A 85 13.56 10.14 -34.21
CA GLY A 85 12.31 10.80 -33.81
C GLY A 85 12.33 11.50 -32.43
N GLY A 86 13.44 11.42 -31.69
CA GLY A 86 13.59 12.03 -30.36
C GLY A 86 14.05 13.49 -30.35
N ALA A 87 13.93 14.19 -31.48
CA ALA A 87 14.52 15.51 -31.68
C ALA A 87 13.90 16.58 -30.76
N ASP A 88 14.79 17.27 -30.04
CA ASP A 88 14.58 18.53 -29.33
C ASP A 88 13.74 18.48 -28.03
N ARG A 89 14.10 17.57 -27.12
CA ARG A 89 13.70 17.70 -25.70
C ARG A 89 14.87 18.20 -24.86
N ARG A 90 14.63 19.26 -24.07
CA ARG A 90 15.55 19.73 -23.04
C ARG A 90 15.23 19.03 -21.71
N VAL A 91 16.27 18.71 -20.96
CA VAL A 91 16.12 18.29 -19.56
C VAL A 91 15.65 19.49 -18.75
N VAL A 92 14.60 19.31 -17.95
CA VAL A 92 14.10 20.31 -17.02
C VAL A 92 14.09 19.67 -15.64
N PHE A 93 14.54 20.40 -14.64
CA PHE A 93 14.45 19.97 -13.26
C PHE A 93 13.20 20.60 -12.64
N GLU A 94 12.31 19.75 -12.15
CA GLU A 94 11.11 20.18 -11.43
C GLU A 94 11.35 20.00 -9.94
N SER A 95 11.25 21.11 -9.19
CA SER A 95 11.35 21.07 -7.74
C SER A 95 10.09 20.47 -7.15
N THR A 96 10.23 19.35 -6.45
CA THR A 96 9.15 18.68 -5.72
C THR A 96 9.50 18.57 -4.26
N PHE A 97 8.52 18.83 -3.40
CA PHE A 97 8.67 18.62 -1.97
C PHE A 97 8.68 17.12 -1.67
N ASP A 98 9.74 16.68 -1.00
CA ASP A 98 9.81 15.35 -0.44
C ASP A 98 9.05 15.31 0.88
N THR A 99 8.27 14.26 1.10
CA THR A 99 7.59 14.08 2.38
C THR A 99 8.62 13.68 3.45
N PRO A 100 8.84 14.47 4.50
CA PRO A 100 9.80 14.14 5.56
C PRO A 100 9.28 13.01 6.47
N PHE A 101 7.98 12.70 6.39
CA PHE A 101 7.30 11.70 7.20
C PHE A 101 7.51 10.28 6.64
N ARG A 102 8.77 9.85 6.57
CA ARG A 102 9.14 8.49 6.16
C ARG A 102 9.32 7.63 7.39
N VAL A 103 8.64 6.49 7.42
CA VAL A 103 8.96 5.41 8.35
C VAL A 103 9.79 4.39 7.59
N ASP A 104 11.06 4.30 7.93
CA ASP A 104 11.96 3.31 7.35
C ASP A 104 11.74 1.94 7.97
N TRP A 105 12.14 0.90 7.24
CA TRP A 105 12.19 -0.45 7.79
C TRP A 105 13.25 -0.52 8.90
N PRO A 106 13.01 -1.26 10.00
CA PRO A 106 14.01 -1.42 11.03
C PRO A 106 15.23 -2.15 10.47
N ASN A 107 16.42 -1.63 10.75
CA ASN A 107 17.67 -2.30 10.41
C ASN A 107 18.02 -3.27 11.55
N ILE A 108 17.85 -4.57 11.31
CA ILE A 108 18.08 -5.63 12.29
C ILE A 108 19.23 -6.49 11.78
N GLU A 109 20.11 -6.90 12.69
CA GLU A 109 21.20 -7.82 12.36
C GLU A 109 20.66 -9.12 11.75
N PRO A 110 21.17 -9.56 10.57
CA PRO A 110 20.64 -10.71 9.86
C PRO A 110 20.63 -12.00 10.68
N ASP A 111 21.63 -12.20 11.54
CA ASP A 111 21.77 -13.40 12.37
C ASP A 111 20.65 -13.49 13.41
N LEU A 112 20.26 -12.35 14.00
CA LEU A 112 19.15 -12.28 14.95
C LEU A 112 17.81 -12.53 14.26
N VAL A 113 17.62 -11.97 13.05
CA VAL A 113 16.42 -12.23 12.25
C VAL A 113 16.32 -13.72 11.88
N LEU A 114 17.44 -14.34 11.53
CA LEU A 114 17.49 -15.76 11.22
C LEU A 114 17.18 -16.62 12.46
N ALA A 115 17.77 -16.30 13.62
CA ALA A 115 17.47 -16.98 14.88
C ALA A 115 15.99 -16.86 15.25
N PHE A 116 15.41 -15.66 15.11
CA PHE A 116 13.98 -15.41 15.32
C PHE A 116 13.11 -16.25 14.37
N LEU A 117 13.45 -16.27 13.08
CA LEU A 117 12.72 -17.04 12.07
C LEU A 117 12.79 -18.55 12.37
N LEU A 118 13.97 -19.06 12.75
CA LEU A 118 14.17 -20.47 13.08
C LEU A 118 13.34 -20.87 14.30
N ALA A 119 13.35 -20.07 15.37
CA ALA A 119 12.52 -20.29 16.55
C ALA A 119 11.02 -20.32 16.19
N PHE A 120 10.58 -19.37 15.35
CA PHE A 120 9.20 -19.34 14.88
C PHE A 120 8.83 -20.57 14.05
N THR A 121 9.63 -20.94 13.05
CA THR A 121 9.34 -22.11 12.21
C THR A 121 9.38 -23.42 12.99
N SER A 122 10.28 -23.54 13.96
CA SER A 122 10.32 -24.72 14.85
C SER A 122 9.03 -24.85 15.66
N ALA A 123 8.43 -23.73 16.09
CA ALA A 123 7.15 -23.73 16.79
C ALA A 123 5.96 -24.05 15.85
N LEU A 124 6.02 -23.66 14.58
CA LEU A 124 5.01 -24.06 13.58
C LEU A 124 5.06 -25.57 13.31
N ASP A 125 6.27 -26.12 13.20
CA ASP A 125 6.51 -27.54 12.96
C ASP A 125 6.07 -28.39 14.16
N SER A 126 6.39 -27.96 15.39
CA SER A 126 5.95 -28.66 16.61
C SER A 126 4.42 -28.61 16.79
N ALA A 127 3.77 -27.52 16.37
CA ALA A 127 2.31 -27.40 16.36
C ALA A 127 1.63 -28.21 15.24
N GLY A 128 2.38 -28.79 14.29
CA GLY A 128 1.84 -29.61 13.21
C GLY A 128 0.91 -28.85 12.25
N ILE A 129 1.08 -27.52 12.12
CA ILE A 129 0.16 -26.67 11.35
C ILE A 129 0.10 -27.07 9.88
N ALA A 130 1.25 -27.37 9.26
CA ALA A 130 1.31 -27.82 7.87
C ALA A 130 0.48 -29.10 7.64
N ASN A 131 0.58 -30.06 8.56
CA ASN A 131 -0.17 -31.32 8.49
C ASN A 131 -1.69 -31.08 8.63
N TYR A 132 -2.08 -30.21 9.57
CA TYR A 132 -3.48 -29.81 9.74
C TYR A 132 -4.05 -29.18 8.46
N GLN A 133 -3.33 -28.23 7.84
CA GLN A 133 -3.78 -27.58 6.61
C GLN A 133 -3.82 -28.53 5.42
N ALA A 134 -2.84 -29.44 5.30
CA ALA A 134 -2.83 -30.47 4.26
C ALA A 134 -4.04 -31.41 4.35
N GLN A 135 -4.41 -31.82 5.57
CA GLN A 135 -5.60 -32.63 5.79
C GLN A 135 -6.88 -31.84 5.48
N ARG A 136 -6.98 -30.60 5.98
CA ARG A 136 -8.13 -29.71 5.72
C ARG A 136 -8.34 -29.45 4.22
N GLY A 137 -7.27 -29.22 3.46
CA GLY A 137 -7.33 -29.01 2.02
C GLY A 137 -7.88 -30.21 1.24
N ARG A 138 -7.54 -31.44 1.66
CA ARG A 138 -8.07 -32.68 1.07
C ARG A 138 -9.58 -32.82 1.29
N HIS A 139 -10.07 -32.47 2.48
CA HIS A 139 -11.51 -32.48 2.76
C HIS A 139 -12.26 -31.44 1.92
N ALA A 140 -11.75 -30.22 1.80
CA ALA A 140 -12.37 -29.17 0.99
C ALA A 140 -12.44 -29.53 -0.50
N GLY A 141 -11.41 -30.19 -1.04
CA GLY A 141 -11.40 -30.66 -2.43
C GLY A 141 -12.41 -31.78 -2.69
N ARG A 142 -12.60 -32.71 -1.74
CA ARG A 142 -13.55 -33.83 -1.90
C ARG A 142 -15.01 -33.39 -1.93
N VAL A 143 -15.40 -32.40 -1.12
CA VAL A 143 -16.79 -31.93 -1.07
C VAL A 143 -17.21 -31.34 -2.42
N ARG A 144 -16.36 -30.53 -3.05
CA ARG A 144 -16.67 -29.93 -4.36
C ARG A 144 -16.89 -30.96 -5.46
N ASN A 145 -16.09 -32.03 -5.50
CA ASN A 145 -16.26 -33.09 -6.51
C ASN A 145 -17.50 -33.96 -6.28
N ARG A 146 -18.06 -33.99 -5.07
CA ARG A 146 -19.25 -34.79 -4.77
C ARG A 146 -20.52 -34.09 -5.23
N ASP A 147 -20.61 -32.77 -5.04
CA ASP A 147 -21.80 -32.02 -5.46
C ASP A 147 -21.91 -31.94 -6.99
N GLU A 148 -20.79 -31.81 -7.71
CA GLU A 148 -20.82 -31.82 -9.19
C GLU A 148 -21.22 -33.18 -9.79
N LYS A 149 -20.93 -34.30 -9.10
CA LYS A 149 -21.25 -35.64 -9.63
C LYS A 149 -22.68 -36.09 -9.34
N THR A 150 -23.38 -35.42 -8.42
CA THR A 150 -24.71 -35.87 -7.97
C THR A 150 -25.86 -35.20 -8.74
N GLU A 151 -25.63 -34.10 -9.44
CA GLU A 151 -26.69 -33.44 -10.23
C GLU A 151 -26.90 -34.02 -11.64
N ASP A 152 -25.90 -34.71 -12.23
CA ASP A 152 -26.03 -35.32 -13.56
C ASP A 152 -26.51 -36.79 -13.54
N ALA A 153 -26.82 -37.33 -12.35
CA ALA A 153 -27.29 -38.71 -12.17
C ALA A 153 -28.82 -38.81 -12.01
N VAL A 154 -29.58 -37.93 -12.66
CA VAL A 154 -30.98 -38.24 -12.99
C VAL A 154 -30.96 -39.14 -14.24
N PRO A 155 -31.38 -40.41 -14.15
CA PRO A 155 -31.51 -41.27 -15.31
C PRO A 155 -32.72 -40.81 -16.12
N ASN A 156 -32.56 -39.76 -16.94
CA ASN A 156 -33.56 -39.44 -17.93
C ASN A 156 -33.33 -40.34 -19.14
N SER A 157 -34.12 -41.41 -19.16
CA SER A 157 -34.42 -42.24 -20.33
C SER A 157 -34.65 -41.37 -21.57
N ASP A 158 -34.12 -41.83 -22.68
CA ASP A 158 -34.50 -41.46 -24.04
C ASP A 158 -34.31 -40.01 -24.47
N SER A 159 -33.10 -39.67 -24.90
CA SER A 159 -32.97 -38.86 -26.12
C SER A 159 -31.72 -39.22 -26.92
N LYS A 160 -31.95 -40.06 -27.93
CA LYS A 160 -31.04 -40.27 -29.06
C LYS A 160 -30.81 -38.94 -29.78
N SER A 161 -29.57 -38.78 -30.24
CA SER A 161 -29.13 -37.86 -31.29
C SER A 161 -28.88 -36.39 -30.90
N ARG A 162 -27.61 -35.96 -30.94
CA ARG A 162 -27.09 -35.16 -32.06
C ARG A 162 -25.64 -34.70 -31.84
N LYS A 163 -24.82 -35.16 -32.80
CA LYS A 163 -23.94 -34.31 -33.63
C LYS A 163 -22.61 -33.83 -33.05
N LYS A 164 -21.66 -34.78 -33.09
CA LYS A 164 -20.31 -34.64 -33.63
C LYS A 164 -20.17 -33.47 -34.63
N ARG A 165 -19.52 -32.37 -34.25
CA ARG A 165 -18.88 -31.45 -35.19
C ARG A 165 -17.40 -31.28 -34.83
N LYS A 166 -16.62 -32.10 -35.53
CA LYS A 166 -15.24 -31.90 -35.95
C LYS A 166 -15.04 -30.46 -36.45
N ARG A 167 -14.12 -29.71 -35.85
CA ARG A 167 -13.38 -28.65 -36.53
C ARG A 167 -11.89 -28.83 -36.25
N ALA A 168 -11.20 -29.14 -37.34
CA ALA A 168 -9.76 -29.10 -37.50
C ALA A 168 -9.29 -27.63 -37.43
N ALA A 169 -8.11 -27.44 -36.83
CA ALA A 169 -6.90 -26.92 -37.47
C ALA A 169 -6.99 -25.47 -37.96
N ASP A 170 -6.30 -24.57 -37.24
CA ASP A 170 -5.23 -23.79 -37.87
C ASP A 170 -4.27 -23.25 -36.80
N GLU A 171 -2.99 -23.52 -36.99
CA GLU A 171 -1.86 -22.92 -36.28
C GLU A 171 -1.60 -21.51 -36.83
N VAL A 172 -1.37 -20.51 -35.98
CA VAL A 172 -0.36 -19.45 -36.20
C VAL A 172 0.10 -18.88 -34.84
N VAL A 173 1.35 -19.20 -34.51
CA VAL A 173 2.43 -18.38 -33.91
C VAL A 173 2.07 -16.99 -33.32
N GLY A 174 2.49 -16.73 -32.07
CA GLY A 174 2.97 -15.38 -31.70
C GLY A 174 2.67 -14.85 -30.29
N SER A 175 3.55 -15.17 -29.33
CA SER A 175 4.17 -14.27 -28.32
C SER A 175 3.35 -13.30 -27.44
N ASN A 176 3.42 -13.57 -26.13
CA ASN A 176 3.84 -12.73 -25.00
C ASN A 176 3.13 -11.40 -24.60
N ALA A 177 3.01 -11.30 -23.26
CA ALA A 177 3.12 -10.12 -22.39
C ALA A 177 1.82 -9.40 -21.93
N SER A 178 1.51 -9.59 -20.63
CA SER A 178 1.39 -8.57 -19.54
C SER A 178 0.81 -7.18 -19.85
N ASP A 179 0.22 -6.39 -18.94
CA ASP A 179 -0.19 -6.48 -17.54
C ASP A 179 -0.77 -5.07 -17.19
N LEU A 180 -1.62 -5.04 -16.16
CA LEU A 180 -2.01 -3.92 -15.26
C LEU A 180 -2.66 -2.58 -15.72
N SER A 181 -3.75 -2.36 -14.99
CA SER A 181 -4.61 -1.21 -14.61
C SER A 181 -3.93 0.17 -14.36
N LEU A 182 -4.63 1.32 -14.47
CA LEU A 182 -5.46 2.05 -13.47
C LEU A 182 -5.81 3.42 -14.11
N ALA A 183 -6.80 4.25 -13.76
CA ALA A 183 -8.03 4.28 -12.96
C ALA A 183 -8.70 5.64 -13.31
N GLY A 184 -10.03 5.77 -13.18
CA GLY A 184 -10.71 7.06 -13.35
C GLY A 184 -12.23 6.93 -13.43
N GLU A 185 -12.85 7.24 -12.31
CA GLU A 185 -14.25 7.06 -11.89
C GLU A 185 -15.32 7.56 -12.89
N ASP A 186 -16.45 6.86 -12.92
CA ASP A 186 -17.68 7.26 -13.62
C ASP A 186 -18.91 6.77 -12.85
N ALA A 187 -19.90 7.64 -12.73
CA ALA A 187 -21.14 7.45 -12.02
C ALA A 187 -22.21 6.83 -12.94
N GLY A 188 -22.86 5.78 -12.43
CA GLY A 188 -24.27 5.49 -12.72
C GLY A 188 -24.62 4.87 -14.08
N ARG A 189 -24.62 3.54 -14.15
CA ARG A 189 -25.49 2.79 -15.08
C ARG A 189 -26.17 1.59 -14.37
N PRO A 190 -27.42 1.26 -14.74
CA PRO A 190 -28.24 0.29 -14.02
C PRO A 190 -27.86 -1.15 -14.36
N ALA A 191 -27.58 -1.94 -13.32
CA ALA A 191 -27.12 -3.32 -13.41
C ALA A 191 -28.28 -4.29 -13.63
N LYS A 192 -28.14 -5.18 -14.62
CA LYS A 192 -28.85 -6.46 -14.68
C LYS A 192 -28.47 -7.26 -13.43
N LYS A 193 -29.42 -7.46 -12.53
CA LYS A 193 -29.30 -8.28 -11.31
C LYS A 193 -29.00 -9.74 -11.68
N ARG A 194 -27.72 -10.08 -11.87
CA ARG A 194 -27.26 -11.44 -11.57
C ARG A 194 -27.07 -11.46 -10.06
N LYS A 195 -28.00 -12.12 -9.38
CA LYS A 195 -27.99 -12.43 -7.95
C LYS A 195 -26.79 -13.34 -7.70
N ARG A 196 -25.60 -12.75 -7.55
CA ARG A 196 -24.43 -13.41 -6.97
C ARG A 196 -24.63 -13.29 -5.47
N ASP A 197 -24.97 -14.40 -4.85
CA ASP A 197 -24.98 -14.50 -3.40
C ASP A 197 -23.60 -14.10 -2.87
N MET A 198 -23.56 -12.99 -2.14
CA MET A 198 -22.39 -12.51 -1.45
C MET A 198 -22.05 -13.51 -0.35
N VAL A 199 -21.12 -14.41 -0.63
CA VAL A 199 -20.42 -15.20 0.39
C VAL A 199 -19.54 -14.24 1.19
N ASN A 200 -20.09 -13.76 2.30
CA ASN A 200 -19.43 -12.93 3.29
C ASN A 200 -18.39 -13.78 4.05
N GLN A 201 -17.13 -13.73 3.62
CA GLN A 201 -16.00 -14.41 4.30
C GLN A 201 -15.49 -13.63 5.52
N ASN A 202 -16.38 -13.02 6.31
CA ASN A 202 -16.04 -12.68 7.69
C ASN A 202 -16.37 -13.89 8.55
N GLY A 203 -15.41 -14.80 8.69
CA GLY A 203 -15.41 -15.86 9.70
C GLY A 203 -15.31 -15.26 11.10
N VAL A 204 -16.36 -14.58 11.53
CA VAL A 204 -16.67 -14.44 12.95
C VAL A 204 -17.31 -15.76 13.32
N ALA A 205 -16.76 -16.45 14.31
CA ALA A 205 -17.31 -17.64 14.91
C ALA A 205 -18.78 -17.37 15.29
N ALA A 206 -19.69 -17.71 14.39
CA ALA A 206 -21.10 -17.76 14.69
C ALA A 206 -21.29 -19.02 15.52
N THR A 207 -21.20 -18.84 16.84
CA THR A 207 -21.78 -19.70 17.86
C THR A 207 -23.27 -19.85 17.56
N THR A 208 -23.58 -20.72 16.60
CA THR A 208 -24.92 -21.24 16.40
C THR A 208 -25.00 -22.46 17.30
N THR A 209 -25.49 -22.21 18.50
CA THR A 209 -26.06 -23.18 19.43
C THR A 209 -27.21 -23.90 18.72
N ALA A 210 -26.88 -24.88 17.89
CA ALA A 210 -27.80 -25.91 17.43
C ALA A 210 -27.01 -27.21 17.45
N LEU A 211 -27.56 -28.20 18.14
CA LEU A 211 -27.06 -29.54 18.48
C LEU A 211 -26.65 -30.37 17.24
N ASN A 212 -25.64 -29.93 16.50
CA ASN A 212 -24.97 -30.74 15.51
C ASN A 212 -23.70 -31.26 16.17
N ASP A 213 -23.75 -32.53 16.59
CA ASP A 213 -22.56 -33.25 16.99
C ASP A 213 -21.49 -33.07 15.90
N PRO A 214 -20.27 -32.61 16.25
CA PRO A 214 -19.21 -32.48 15.28
C PRO A 214 -18.98 -33.85 14.64
N PRO A 215 -18.79 -33.92 13.31
CA PRO A 215 -18.53 -35.19 12.64
C PRO A 215 -17.34 -35.87 13.33
N PRO A 216 -17.43 -37.18 13.62
CA PRO A 216 -16.48 -37.91 14.48
C PRO A 216 -15.01 -37.89 14.01
N ASP A 217 -14.75 -37.41 12.79
CA ASP A 217 -13.43 -37.34 12.17
C ASP A 217 -12.86 -35.91 12.07
N ALA A 218 -13.44 -34.92 12.75
CA ALA A 218 -12.95 -33.55 12.71
C ALA A 218 -11.60 -33.42 13.46
N ILE A 219 -10.50 -33.31 12.71
CA ILE A 219 -9.16 -33.06 13.27
C ILE A 219 -9.20 -31.76 14.10
N PRO A 220 -8.79 -31.78 15.38
CA PRO A 220 -8.84 -30.61 16.23
C PRO A 220 -7.93 -29.51 15.67
N GLN A 221 -8.44 -28.27 15.64
CA GLN A 221 -7.66 -27.12 15.18
C GLN A 221 -6.51 -26.83 16.16
N PRO A 222 -5.25 -26.70 15.69
CA PRO A 222 -4.15 -26.27 16.54
C PRO A 222 -4.45 -24.92 17.20
N SER A 223 -4.32 -24.84 18.52
CA SER A 223 -4.56 -23.61 19.29
C SER A 223 -3.70 -22.44 18.79
N LEU A 224 -2.51 -22.72 18.29
CA LEU A 224 -1.63 -21.71 17.73
C LEU A 224 -2.24 -20.95 16.54
N LEU A 225 -3.10 -21.60 15.74
CA LEU A 225 -3.71 -20.97 14.56
C LEU A 225 -4.68 -19.83 14.90
N SER A 226 -5.30 -19.81 16.09
CA SER A 226 -6.19 -18.70 16.48
C SER A 226 -5.44 -17.42 16.83
N HIS A 227 -4.12 -17.51 17.04
CA HIS A 227 -3.26 -16.40 17.45
C HIS A 227 -2.35 -15.89 16.32
N ILE A 228 -2.51 -16.44 15.11
CA ILE A 228 -1.72 -16.09 13.95
C ILE A 228 -2.64 -15.63 12.82
N LEU A 229 -2.29 -14.50 12.21
CA LEU A 229 -2.93 -13.98 11.00
C LEU A 229 -1.94 -14.02 9.85
N VAL A 230 -2.33 -14.64 8.74
CA VAL A 230 -1.49 -14.79 7.55
C VAL A 230 -2.05 -13.97 6.39
N GLY A 231 -1.16 -13.30 5.65
CA GLY A 231 -1.46 -12.55 4.43
C GLY A 231 -1.48 -11.04 4.61
N VAL A 232 -1.05 -10.32 3.56
CA VAL A 232 -0.91 -8.86 3.54
C VAL A 232 -2.22 -8.18 3.95
N ASN A 233 -3.32 -8.49 3.24
CA ASN A 233 -4.61 -7.84 3.47
C ASN A 233 -5.19 -8.09 4.87
N ASN A 234 -4.96 -9.28 5.43
CA ASN A 234 -5.48 -9.64 6.75
C ASN A 234 -4.75 -8.87 7.85
N VAL A 235 -3.41 -8.81 7.74
CA VAL A 235 -2.58 -8.07 8.70
C VAL A 235 -2.80 -6.57 8.58
N THR A 236 -2.90 -6.03 7.36
CA THR A 236 -3.12 -4.59 7.15
C THR A 236 -4.49 -4.14 7.64
N ARG A 237 -5.56 -4.86 7.30
CA ARG A 237 -6.92 -4.59 7.82
C ARG A 237 -6.93 -4.61 9.34
N ARG A 238 -6.23 -5.56 9.96
CA ARG A 238 -6.17 -5.66 11.43
C ARG A 238 -5.38 -4.51 12.07
N LEU A 239 -4.28 -4.06 11.46
CA LEU A 239 -3.54 -2.87 11.90
C LEU A 239 -4.37 -1.59 11.74
N GLU A 240 -5.12 -1.45 10.64
CA GLU A 240 -6.03 -0.33 10.42
C GLU A 240 -7.14 -0.29 11.49
N ASP A 241 -7.75 -1.43 11.79
CA ASP A 241 -8.76 -1.55 12.84
C ASP A 241 -8.16 -1.13 14.21
N GLN A 242 -6.94 -1.57 14.53
CA GLN A 242 -6.24 -1.17 15.76
C GLN A 242 -5.98 0.33 15.80
N LEU A 243 -5.50 0.92 14.70
CA LEU A 243 -5.23 2.36 14.61
C LEU A 243 -6.52 3.20 14.75
N GLN A 244 -7.62 2.74 14.14
CA GLN A 244 -8.93 3.38 14.28
C GLN A 244 -9.44 3.33 15.72
N GLN A 245 -9.27 2.20 16.40
CA GLN A 245 -9.66 2.04 17.81
C GLN A 245 -8.85 2.95 18.73
N LEU A 246 -7.52 3.00 18.58
CA LEU A 246 -6.66 3.90 19.35
C LEU A 246 -7.05 5.37 19.13
N SER A 247 -7.42 5.73 17.90
CA SER A 247 -7.90 7.08 17.57
C SER A 247 -9.26 7.40 18.19
N ALA A 248 -10.15 6.41 18.34
CA ALA A 248 -11.44 6.57 19.00
C ALA A 248 -11.29 6.70 20.52
N THR A 249 -10.38 5.95 21.13
CA THR A 249 -10.09 6.03 22.57
C THR A 249 -9.57 7.40 22.98
N LYS A 250 -8.69 8.03 22.17
CA LYS A 250 -8.21 9.41 22.41
C LYS A 250 -9.32 10.46 22.45
N LYS A 251 -10.45 10.20 21.80
CA LYS A 251 -11.62 11.10 21.82
C LYS A 251 -12.52 10.88 23.04
N GLY A 252 -12.12 10.04 24.00
CA GLY A 252 -12.89 9.74 25.20
C GLY A 252 -14.21 9.01 24.94
N LEU A 253 -14.44 8.52 23.72
CA LEU A 253 -15.77 8.10 23.26
C LEU A 253 -16.05 6.60 23.52
N ARG A 254 -15.07 5.82 23.97
CA ARG A 254 -15.22 4.38 24.19
C ARG A 254 -14.42 3.88 25.39
N THR A 255 -15.12 3.30 26.36
CA THR A 255 -14.59 2.57 27.53
C THR A 255 -14.57 1.06 27.34
N SER A 256 -14.89 0.55 26.16
CA SER A 256 -14.92 -0.90 25.90
C SER A 256 -13.50 -1.45 25.91
N SER A 257 -13.29 -2.51 26.69
CA SER A 257 -12.05 -3.28 26.80
C SER A 257 -11.31 -3.40 25.47
N LEU A 258 -9.99 -3.14 25.51
CA LEU A 258 -9.11 -3.33 24.36
C LEU A 258 -9.33 -4.73 23.79
N PRO A 259 -9.54 -4.89 22.48
CA PRO A 259 -9.78 -6.21 21.92
C PRO A 259 -8.55 -7.09 22.14
N ASN A 260 -8.78 -8.31 22.64
CA ASN A 260 -7.79 -9.35 22.96
C ASN A 260 -6.92 -9.85 21.79
N SER A 261 -6.83 -9.10 20.69
CA SER A 261 -6.08 -9.44 19.48
C SER A 261 -5.32 -8.20 18.98
N GLN A 262 -4.49 -7.64 19.87
CA GLN A 262 -3.40 -6.77 19.47
C GLN A 262 -2.25 -7.60 18.91
N PHE A 263 -1.52 -7.07 17.94
CA PHE A 263 -0.32 -7.74 17.46
C PHE A 263 0.83 -7.55 18.45
N LYS A 264 1.68 -8.55 18.58
CA LYS A 264 2.96 -8.43 19.28
C LYS A 264 4.14 -8.45 18.31
N TYR A 265 4.07 -9.32 17.32
CA TYR A 265 5.09 -9.44 16.27
C TYR A 265 4.45 -9.42 14.89
N ILE A 266 5.09 -8.76 13.93
CA ILE A 266 4.71 -8.82 12.52
C ILE A 266 5.96 -9.16 11.71
N LEU A 267 5.90 -10.27 10.99
CA LEU A 267 6.96 -10.77 10.14
C LEU A 267 6.62 -10.45 8.68
N VAL A 268 7.56 -9.88 7.94
CA VAL A 268 7.37 -9.52 6.52
C VAL A 268 8.54 -10.04 5.69
N SER A 269 8.28 -10.88 4.69
CA SER A 269 9.29 -11.40 3.75
C SER A 269 9.68 -10.36 2.70
N THR A 270 10.33 -9.28 3.12
CA THR A 270 10.65 -8.12 2.26
C THR A 270 11.54 -8.49 1.08
N GLY A 271 12.42 -9.49 1.22
CA GLY A 271 13.30 -9.97 0.16
C GLY A 271 12.63 -10.84 -0.92
N ASP A 272 11.40 -11.30 -0.69
CA ASP A 272 10.68 -12.22 -1.58
C ASP A 272 9.50 -11.55 -2.32
N ILE A 273 9.12 -10.34 -1.93
CA ILE A 273 7.96 -9.63 -2.47
C ILE A 273 8.37 -8.68 -3.60
N ASP A 274 7.86 -8.94 -4.80
CA ASP A 274 8.02 -8.08 -5.99
C ASP A 274 6.63 -7.70 -6.55
N PRO A 275 6.25 -6.41 -6.59
CA PRO A 275 7.05 -5.23 -6.19
C PRO A 275 7.04 -4.97 -4.67
N PRO A 276 8.14 -4.43 -4.09
CA PRO A 276 8.21 -4.07 -2.66
C PRO A 276 7.14 -3.06 -2.21
N LEU A 277 6.55 -2.30 -3.14
CA LEU A 277 5.47 -1.36 -2.88
C LEU A 277 4.24 -2.02 -2.23
N LEU A 278 4.03 -3.32 -2.46
CA LEU A 278 2.94 -4.09 -1.86
C LEU A 278 2.98 -4.11 -0.33
N VAL A 279 4.16 -3.96 0.28
CA VAL A 279 4.33 -3.98 1.75
C VAL A 279 4.93 -2.70 2.32
N ALA A 280 5.27 -1.71 1.47
CA ALA A 280 5.90 -0.45 1.88
C ALA A 280 5.07 0.38 2.89
N HIS A 281 3.77 0.13 3.00
CA HIS A 281 2.89 0.82 3.94
C HIS A 281 2.86 0.19 5.34
N ILE A 282 3.32 -1.05 5.51
CA ILE A 282 3.28 -1.76 6.81
C ILE A 282 4.07 -1.03 7.90
N PRO A 283 5.31 -0.54 7.68
CA PRO A 283 6.04 0.23 8.69
C PRO A 283 5.25 1.44 9.18
N HIS A 284 4.55 2.14 8.28
CA HIS A 284 3.75 3.32 8.62
C HIS A 284 2.55 2.97 9.51
N LEU A 285 1.87 1.86 9.23
CA LEU A 285 0.77 1.37 10.06
C LEU A 285 1.27 0.96 11.46
N VAL A 286 2.36 0.20 11.53
CA VAL A 286 2.97 -0.22 12.80
C VAL A 286 3.44 0.99 13.61
N ALA A 287 4.12 1.95 12.98
CA ALA A 287 4.54 3.19 13.60
C ALA A 287 3.35 3.99 14.15
N GLY A 288 2.26 4.05 13.40
CA GLY A 288 1.02 4.68 13.83
C GLY A 288 0.42 4.01 15.06
N CYS A 289 0.35 2.67 15.09
CA CYS A 289 -0.11 1.92 16.26
C CYS A 289 0.80 2.18 17.47
N ASN A 290 2.12 2.07 17.29
CA ASN A 290 3.10 2.23 18.36
C ASN A 290 3.16 3.66 18.93
N SER A 291 3.05 4.70 18.09
CA SER A 291 3.03 6.10 18.55
C SER A 291 1.73 6.48 19.28
N ASN A 292 0.65 5.72 19.08
CA ASN A 292 -0.62 5.93 19.78
C ASN A 292 -0.77 5.05 21.02
N SER A 293 0.10 4.04 21.21
CA SER A 293 0.13 3.21 22.40
C SER A 293 0.90 3.92 23.52
N LEU A 294 0.29 3.98 24.71
CA LEU A 294 0.97 4.45 25.92
C LEU A 294 1.71 3.33 26.65
N ASP A 295 1.28 2.08 26.44
CA ASP A 295 1.85 0.92 27.11
C ASP A 295 2.94 0.28 26.24
N GLU A 296 4.15 0.21 26.78
CA GLU A 296 5.30 -0.41 26.13
C GLU A 296 5.11 -1.92 25.90
N ARG A 297 4.29 -2.56 26.74
CA ARG A 297 3.97 -3.99 26.61
C ARG A 297 3.17 -4.28 25.35
N GLN A 298 2.41 -3.29 24.87
CA GLN A 298 1.55 -3.37 23.69
C GLN A 298 2.26 -2.94 22.40
N LEU A 299 3.55 -2.63 22.44
CA LEU A 299 4.30 -2.26 21.25
C LEU A 299 4.43 -3.46 20.31
N VAL A 300 4.14 -3.21 19.05
CA VAL A 300 4.25 -4.15 17.94
C VAL A 300 5.68 -4.11 17.41
N VAL A 301 6.35 -5.25 17.40
CA VAL A 301 7.69 -5.42 16.83
C VAL A 301 7.57 -5.83 15.36
N LEU A 302 8.17 -5.05 14.48
CA LEU A 302 8.20 -5.34 13.04
C LEU A 302 9.53 -6.03 12.68
N VAL A 303 9.44 -7.20 12.05
CA VAL A 303 10.59 -8.04 11.71
C VAL A 303 10.66 -8.21 10.19
N PRO A 304 11.57 -7.50 9.49
CA PRO A 304 11.84 -7.71 8.07
C PRO A 304 12.65 -8.99 7.91
N LEU A 305 12.12 -9.94 7.15
CA LEU A 305 12.77 -11.23 6.91
C LEU A 305 13.59 -11.21 5.60
N PRO A 306 14.73 -11.91 5.57
CA PRO A 306 15.57 -12.00 4.38
C PRO A 306 14.90 -12.80 3.25
N LYS A 307 15.47 -12.74 2.05
CA LYS A 307 15.04 -13.54 0.90
C LYS A 307 15.08 -15.05 1.22
N GLY A 308 14.10 -15.79 0.71
CA GLY A 308 13.87 -17.21 0.95
C GLY A 308 13.05 -17.51 2.21
N SER A 309 12.69 -16.50 3.00
CA SER A 309 11.88 -16.69 4.20
C SER A 309 10.43 -17.01 3.85
N GLU A 310 9.91 -16.49 2.74
CA GLU A 310 8.55 -16.80 2.27
C GLU A 310 8.35 -18.30 2.10
N ALA A 311 9.32 -18.99 1.48
CA ALA A 311 9.26 -20.43 1.25
C ALA A 311 9.34 -21.24 2.56
N LYS A 312 10.16 -20.79 3.52
CA LYS A 312 10.26 -21.43 4.84
C LYS A 312 8.95 -21.30 5.62
N LEU A 313 8.36 -20.11 5.64
CA LEU A 313 7.06 -19.87 6.25
C LEU A 313 5.95 -20.67 5.54
N ALA A 314 5.92 -20.63 4.20
CA ALA A 314 4.95 -21.37 3.40
C ALA A 314 4.97 -22.87 3.72
N ARG A 315 6.16 -23.47 3.85
CA ARG A 315 6.33 -24.85 4.30
C ARG A 315 5.75 -25.10 5.68
N GLY A 316 6.10 -24.28 6.68
CA GLY A 316 5.61 -24.43 8.06
C GLY A 316 4.08 -24.26 8.19
N PHE A 317 3.47 -23.42 7.34
CA PHE A 317 2.02 -23.25 7.30
C PHE A 317 1.30 -24.28 6.41
N GLY A 318 2.00 -25.05 5.57
CA GLY A 318 1.36 -25.89 4.55
C GLY A 318 0.59 -25.07 3.50
N LEU A 319 1.03 -23.85 3.23
CA LEU A 319 0.45 -22.93 2.24
C LEU A 319 1.38 -22.78 1.05
N PRO A 320 0.88 -22.42 -0.15
CA PRO A 320 1.74 -22.25 -1.32
C PRO A 320 2.69 -21.04 -1.17
N ARG A 321 2.23 -19.98 -0.50
CA ARG A 321 2.94 -18.71 -0.36
C ARG A 321 2.54 -18.03 0.95
N VAL A 322 3.51 -17.51 1.70
CA VAL A 322 3.28 -16.79 2.97
C VAL A 322 4.25 -15.61 3.07
N SER A 323 3.78 -14.42 2.71
CA SER A 323 4.60 -13.21 2.66
C SER A 323 4.59 -12.41 3.96
N VAL A 324 3.44 -12.32 4.64
CA VAL A 324 3.25 -11.53 5.85
C VAL A 324 2.53 -12.37 6.90
N VAL A 325 3.02 -12.33 8.14
CA VAL A 325 2.47 -13.05 9.28
C VAL A 325 2.40 -12.10 10.47
N GLY A 326 1.22 -11.99 11.10
CA GLY A 326 1.03 -11.27 12.35
C GLY A 326 0.75 -12.25 13.49
N ILE A 327 1.47 -12.09 14.60
CA ILE A 327 1.32 -12.88 15.84
C ILE A 327 0.67 -12.01 16.89
N THR A 328 -0.43 -12.46 17.46
CA THR A 328 -1.17 -11.71 18.48
C THR A 328 -0.50 -11.80 19.86
N ALA A 329 -0.71 -10.80 20.71
CA ALA A 329 -0.25 -10.79 22.10
C ALA A 329 -0.89 -11.88 22.97
N SER A 330 -2.01 -12.48 22.52
CA SER A 330 -2.67 -13.61 23.18
C SER A 330 -2.12 -14.98 22.77
N ALA A 331 -1.04 -15.02 21.98
CA ALA A 331 -0.39 -16.28 21.61
C ALA A 331 0.14 -17.03 22.85
N PRO A 332 0.34 -18.37 22.75
CA PRO A 332 0.89 -19.17 23.84
C PRO A 332 2.17 -18.57 24.42
N ALA A 333 2.28 -18.53 25.76
CA ALA A 333 3.39 -17.91 26.46
C ALA A 333 4.75 -18.49 26.06
N ASP A 334 4.82 -19.80 25.81
CA ASP A 334 6.05 -20.49 25.38
C ASP A 334 6.57 -19.96 24.04
N LEU A 335 5.67 -19.73 23.08
CA LEU A 335 6.01 -19.13 21.79
C LEU A 335 6.48 -17.69 21.98
N LEU A 336 5.74 -16.90 22.75
CA LEU A 336 6.09 -15.50 23.00
C LEU A 336 7.43 -15.38 23.73
N ALA A 337 7.73 -16.25 24.69
CA ALA A 337 9.00 -16.29 25.40
C ALA A 337 10.17 -16.64 24.47
N ALA A 338 10.02 -17.67 23.64
CA ALA A 338 11.02 -18.07 22.66
C ALA A 338 11.33 -16.94 21.66
N LEU A 339 10.28 -16.29 21.14
CA LEU A 339 10.43 -15.16 20.22
C LEU A 339 10.97 -13.91 20.91
N HIS A 340 10.56 -13.64 22.14
CA HIS A 340 11.02 -12.49 22.91
C HIS A 340 12.51 -12.57 23.19
N SER A 341 13.04 -13.75 23.53
CA SER A 341 14.48 -13.93 23.74
C SER A 341 15.31 -13.53 22.52
N ALA A 342 14.83 -13.80 21.30
CA ALA A 342 15.50 -13.43 20.06
C ALA A 342 15.26 -11.96 19.65
N ALA A 343 14.17 -11.34 20.13
CA ALA A 343 13.74 -10.00 19.73
C ALA A 343 14.08 -8.89 20.75
N THR A 344 14.79 -9.20 21.84
CA THR A 344 15.13 -8.23 22.91
C THR A 344 15.87 -6.99 22.40
N THR A 345 16.65 -7.14 21.32
CA THR A 345 17.46 -6.08 20.72
C THR A 345 16.79 -5.38 19.53
N PHE A 346 15.57 -5.76 19.17
CA PHE A 346 14.94 -5.24 17.95
C PHE A 346 14.48 -3.80 18.14
N PRO A 347 14.80 -2.88 17.21
CA PRO A 347 14.36 -1.50 17.29
C PRO A 347 12.84 -1.40 17.12
N ILE A 348 12.20 -0.64 18.01
CA ILE A 348 10.76 -0.36 17.90
C ILE A 348 10.52 0.72 16.87
N VAL A 349 9.67 0.40 15.88
CA VAL A 349 9.27 1.35 14.84
C VAL A 349 8.22 2.32 15.42
N ARG A 350 8.53 3.62 15.47
CA ARG A 350 7.62 4.68 15.89
C ARG A 350 7.61 5.80 14.85
N ALA A 351 6.50 6.53 14.76
CA ALA A 351 6.38 7.76 14.00
C ALA A 351 6.62 8.94 14.96
N PRO A 352 7.84 9.53 15.01
CA PRO A 352 8.16 10.57 15.99
C PRO A 352 7.27 11.80 15.85
N TRP A 353 6.81 12.11 14.63
CA TRP A 353 5.89 13.24 14.38
C TRP A 353 4.46 13.01 14.87
N LEU A 354 4.08 11.77 15.23
CA LEU A 354 2.78 11.46 15.85
C LEU A 354 2.84 11.44 17.37
N VAL A 355 4.04 11.30 17.94
CA VAL A 355 4.25 11.39 19.38
C VAL A 355 4.13 12.87 19.73
N MET A 356 2.98 13.26 20.26
CA MET A 356 2.87 14.59 20.85
C MET A 356 3.86 14.62 22.02
N PRO A 357 4.78 15.61 22.08
CA PRO A 357 5.52 15.83 23.31
C PRO A 357 4.46 16.02 24.40
N SER A 358 4.40 15.08 25.35
CA SER A 358 3.63 15.27 26.57
C SER A 358 4.01 16.65 27.08
N HIS A 359 3.01 17.49 27.30
CA HIS A 359 3.10 18.94 27.51
C HIS A 359 4.47 19.43 28.02
N PRO A 360 5.01 20.55 27.48
CA PRO A 360 6.17 21.18 28.09
C PRO A 360 5.89 21.28 29.59
N PRO A 361 6.86 20.91 30.47
CA PRO A 361 6.63 20.88 31.90
C PRO A 361 5.91 22.17 32.26
N LEU A 362 4.68 22.07 32.77
CA LEU A 362 3.95 23.21 33.29
C LEU A 362 4.97 23.95 34.13
N GLU A 363 5.34 25.17 33.73
CA GLU A 363 6.22 26.03 34.50
C GLU A 363 5.64 26.02 35.90
N THR A 364 6.28 25.26 36.80
CA THR A 364 6.00 25.32 38.20
C THR A 364 6.34 26.76 38.54
N LYS A 365 5.30 27.59 38.65
CA LYS A 365 5.41 28.93 39.20
C LYS A 365 6.35 28.80 40.40
N PRO A 366 7.45 29.57 40.45
CA PRO A 366 8.38 29.49 41.57
C PRO A 366 7.59 29.83 42.82
N THR A 367 7.20 28.81 43.57
CA THR A 367 6.71 28.97 44.93
C THR A 367 7.94 29.40 45.70
N SER A 368 8.03 30.71 45.92
CA SER A 368 9.01 31.35 46.77
C SER A 368 8.88 30.80 48.18
N THR A 369 9.63 29.76 48.49
CA THR A 369 9.90 29.35 49.87
C THR A 369 11.39 29.11 49.97
N ASP A 370 12.06 30.08 50.60
CA ASP A 370 13.42 30.00 51.11
C ASP A 370 13.69 28.65 51.75
N ALA A 371 14.57 27.85 51.14
CA ALA A 371 15.50 26.98 51.85
C ALA A 371 16.58 26.51 50.86
N MET A 372 17.83 26.71 51.26
CA MET A 372 19.04 26.27 50.57
C MET A 372 18.99 24.75 50.32
N GLU A 373 18.75 24.34 49.09
CA GLU A 373 19.11 23.00 48.63
C GLU A 373 19.78 23.12 47.25
N VAL A 374 20.87 22.39 47.09
CA VAL A 374 21.84 22.54 46.00
C VAL A 374 21.22 21.98 44.70
N ASP A 375 20.67 22.90 43.91
CA ASP A 375 19.96 22.65 42.66
C ASP A 375 20.87 22.09 41.55
N THR A 376 20.74 20.80 41.25
CA THR A 376 21.16 20.20 39.97
C THR A 376 20.00 20.26 38.97
N PRO A 377 20.11 20.96 37.83
CA PRO A 377 19.02 21.11 36.88
C PRO A 377 18.89 19.90 35.96
N SER A 378 18.12 18.88 36.35
CA SER A 378 17.66 17.82 35.44
C SER A 378 16.43 18.29 34.65
N LYS A 379 16.69 19.12 33.63
CA LYS A 379 15.71 19.67 32.68
C LYS A 379 15.66 18.80 31.42
N ASP A 380 15.11 17.59 31.54
CA ASP A 380 14.84 16.70 30.39
C ASP A 380 13.58 17.14 29.64
N THR A 381 13.65 18.33 29.04
CA THR A 381 12.70 18.71 28.00
C THR A 381 13.21 18.13 26.68
N MET A 382 12.60 17.04 26.22
CA MET A 382 12.90 16.47 24.90
C MET A 382 12.73 17.55 23.82
N PRO A 383 13.79 17.93 23.07
CA PRO A 383 13.68 18.95 22.05
C PRO A 383 12.73 18.46 20.95
N VAL A 384 11.80 19.32 20.53
CA VAL A 384 10.96 19.06 19.36
C VAL A 384 11.88 18.93 18.14
N ILE A 385 12.01 17.71 17.62
CA ILE A 385 12.86 17.43 16.45
C ILE A 385 12.17 18.03 15.23
N HIS A 386 12.59 19.23 14.84
CA HIS A 386 12.16 19.85 13.59
C HIS A 386 12.89 19.20 12.42
N VAL A 387 12.18 18.39 11.62
CA VAL A 387 12.74 17.80 10.40
C VAL A 387 12.70 18.86 9.27
N PRO A 388 13.85 19.27 8.72
CA PRO A 388 13.89 20.24 7.63
C PRO A 388 13.12 19.77 6.39
N THR A 389 12.50 20.70 5.66
CA THR A 389 11.87 20.38 4.38
C THR A 389 12.94 20.03 3.34
N HIS A 390 12.76 18.92 2.63
CA HIS A 390 13.68 18.48 1.60
C HIS A 390 13.06 18.70 0.21
N ILE A 391 13.72 19.50 -0.63
CA ILE A 391 13.28 19.79 -2.00
C ILE A 391 14.09 18.90 -2.95
N LYS A 392 13.43 17.93 -3.58
CA LYS A 392 14.03 17.08 -4.62
C LYS A 392 13.87 17.72 -5.99
N GLN A 393 14.90 17.61 -6.82
CA GLN A 393 14.85 17.99 -8.22
C GLN A 393 14.54 16.76 -9.08
N LEU A 394 13.29 16.63 -9.52
CA LEU A 394 12.90 15.57 -10.46
C LEU A 394 13.35 15.96 -11.87
N ARG A 395 14.15 15.08 -12.48
CA ARG A 395 14.58 15.23 -13.86
C ARG A 395 13.42 14.88 -14.79
N THR A 396 12.82 15.88 -15.41
CA THR A 396 11.79 15.73 -16.45
C THR A 396 12.35 16.14 -17.80
N THR A 397 11.62 15.80 -18.88
CA THR A 397 11.98 16.25 -20.23
C THR A 397 10.85 17.13 -20.77
N ALA A 398 11.20 18.35 -21.16
CA ALA A 398 10.28 19.26 -21.82
C ALA A 398 10.69 19.42 -23.29
N PRO A 399 9.75 19.56 -24.23
CA PRO A 399 10.12 19.90 -25.60
C PRO A 399 10.78 21.29 -25.60
N ARG A 400 11.91 21.39 -26.30
CA ARG A 400 12.68 22.64 -26.41
C ARG A 400 11.92 23.68 -27.23
N ASN A 401 11.16 23.26 -28.26
CA ASN A 401 10.15 24.08 -28.91
C ASN A 401 8.71 23.66 -28.52
N MET A 402 8.17 24.30 -27.48
CA MET A 402 6.81 24.06 -26.98
C MET A 402 5.70 24.31 -28.04
N ILE A 403 5.91 25.27 -28.95
CA ILE A 403 4.93 25.63 -29.98
C ILE A 403 4.86 24.52 -31.04
N ALA A 404 6.02 24.09 -31.55
CA ALA A 404 6.10 22.99 -32.51
C ALA A 404 5.53 21.69 -31.93
N ALA A 405 5.87 21.36 -30.69
CA ALA A 405 5.32 20.19 -30.01
C ALA A 405 3.79 20.28 -29.81
N LYS A 406 3.25 21.47 -29.53
CA LYS A 406 1.80 21.69 -29.42
C LYS A 406 1.10 21.56 -30.78
N ARG A 407 1.68 22.11 -31.86
CA ARG A 407 1.19 21.94 -33.25
C ARG A 407 1.20 20.47 -33.66
N ALA A 408 2.31 19.76 -33.46
CA ALA A 408 2.41 18.33 -33.75
C ALA A 408 1.40 17.48 -32.98
N ARG A 409 1.16 17.77 -31.69
CA ARG A 409 0.09 17.11 -30.90
C ARG A 409 -1.30 17.40 -31.45
N GLN A 410 -1.57 18.61 -31.93
CA GLN A 410 -2.84 18.96 -32.54
C GLN A 410 -3.03 18.27 -33.90
N GLU A 411 -2.00 18.24 -34.73
CA GLU A 411 -2.00 17.53 -36.02
C GLU A 411 -2.18 16.03 -35.85
N ALA A 412 -1.47 15.40 -34.90
CA ALA A 412 -1.67 14.00 -34.54
C ALA A 412 -3.11 13.71 -34.09
N ARG A 413 -3.72 14.61 -33.30
CA ARG A 413 -5.13 14.49 -32.90
C ARG A 413 -6.09 14.66 -34.09
N LYS A 414 -5.81 15.58 -35.02
CA LYS A 414 -6.62 15.78 -36.24
C LYS A 414 -6.52 14.58 -37.17
N ALA A 415 -5.31 14.10 -37.44
CA ALA A 415 -5.06 12.91 -38.26
C ALA A 415 -5.70 11.65 -37.65
N PHE A 416 -5.59 11.47 -36.33
CA PHE A 416 -6.27 10.37 -35.63
C PHE A 416 -7.79 10.44 -35.76
N LYS A 417 -8.39 11.63 -35.63
CA LYS A 417 -9.84 11.82 -35.85
C LYS A 417 -10.23 11.55 -37.30
N ALA A 418 -9.46 12.05 -38.29
CA ALA A 418 -9.72 11.79 -39.70
C ALA A 418 -9.64 10.28 -40.03
N ARG A 419 -8.66 9.57 -39.47
CA ARG A 419 -8.53 8.11 -39.61
C ARG A 419 -9.73 7.36 -39.02
N LEU A 420 -10.24 7.79 -37.87
CA LEU A 420 -11.44 7.19 -37.28
C LEU A 420 -12.70 7.44 -38.12
N VAL A 421 -12.77 8.56 -38.86
CA VAL A 421 -13.88 8.85 -39.78
C VAL A 421 -13.77 7.99 -41.05
N LEU A 422 -12.57 7.82 -41.60
CA LEU A 422 -12.33 7.00 -42.79
C LEU A 422 -12.48 5.49 -42.53
N ASN A 423 -12.21 5.03 -41.30
CA ASN A 423 -12.30 3.62 -40.94
C ASN A 423 -13.15 3.38 -39.67
N PRO A 424 -14.49 3.41 -39.80
CA PRO A 424 -15.41 3.24 -38.66
C PRO A 424 -15.33 1.84 -38.02
N ALA A 425 -14.84 0.82 -38.74
CA ALA A 425 -14.62 -0.51 -38.19
C ALA A 425 -13.49 -0.53 -37.14
N GLU A 426 -12.43 0.26 -37.34
CA GLU A 426 -11.35 0.43 -36.35
C GLU A 426 -11.86 1.14 -35.08
N ALA A 427 -12.76 2.12 -35.26
CA ALA A 427 -13.40 2.81 -34.14
C ALA A 427 -14.25 1.85 -33.28
N MET A 428 -15.03 0.96 -33.91
CA MET A 428 -15.81 -0.06 -33.20
C MET A 428 -14.93 -1.05 -32.43
N ARG A 429 -13.83 -1.54 -33.02
CA ARG A 429 -12.90 -2.45 -32.32
C ARG A 429 -12.31 -1.82 -31.06
N LYS A 430 -11.93 -0.53 -31.11
CA LYS A 430 -11.42 0.19 -29.92
C LYS A 430 -12.47 0.39 -28.83
N THR A 431 -13.74 0.57 -29.19
CA THR A 431 -14.82 0.66 -28.19
C THR A 431 -15.12 -0.68 -27.52
N MET A 432 -14.91 -1.81 -28.22
CA MET A 432 -15.11 -3.15 -27.64
C MET A 432 -13.97 -3.58 -26.71
N ALA A 433 -12.76 -3.04 -26.89
CA ALA A 433 -11.60 -3.31 -26.03
C ALA A 433 -11.59 -2.51 -24.71
N GLY A 434 -12.75 -2.02 -24.24
CA GLY A 434 -12.87 -1.30 -22.96
C GLY A 434 -12.58 0.20 -23.02
N GLY A 435 -12.36 0.78 -24.21
CA GLY A 435 -12.25 2.23 -24.37
C GLY A 435 -13.59 2.93 -24.12
N LYS A 436 -13.65 3.87 -23.15
CA LYS A 436 -14.86 4.68 -22.89
C LYS A 436 -15.36 5.28 -24.22
N PRO A 437 -16.64 5.11 -24.60
CA PRO A 437 -17.14 5.55 -25.90
C PRO A 437 -17.04 7.07 -26.02
N VAL A 438 -16.46 7.55 -27.13
CA VAL A 438 -16.42 8.99 -27.44
C VAL A 438 -17.85 9.45 -27.64
N ARG A 439 -18.34 10.28 -26.70
CA ARG A 439 -19.68 10.87 -26.73
C ARG A 439 -19.82 11.64 -28.05
N LYS A 440 -20.58 11.10 -29.02
CA LYS A 440 -20.82 11.75 -30.31
C LYS A 440 -21.52 13.08 -30.05
N GLN A 441 -20.79 14.19 -30.17
CA GLN A 441 -21.43 15.50 -30.30
C GLN A 441 -22.17 15.49 -31.64
N ARG A 442 -23.48 15.71 -31.57
CA ARG A 442 -24.38 15.80 -32.72
C ARG A 442 -23.97 17.04 -33.52
N VAL A 443 -23.16 16.85 -34.56
CA VAL A 443 -22.83 17.94 -35.50
C VAL A 443 -24.07 18.18 -36.33
N VAL A 444 -24.74 19.31 -36.07
CA VAL A 444 -25.82 19.82 -36.91
C VAL A 444 -25.15 20.36 -38.17
N VAL A 445 -25.30 19.63 -39.27
CA VAL A 445 -24.84 20.09 -40.58
C VAL A 445 -25.92 21.03 -41.12
N THR A 446 -25.69 22.33 -40.99
CA THR A 446 -26.51 23.35 -41.65
C THR A 446 -26.09 23.40 -43.11
N SER A 447 -26.91 22.83 -43.99
CA SER A 447 -26.76 22.97 -45.44
C SER A 447 -27.10 24.40 -45.86
N MET A 448 -26.10 25.18 -46.28
CA MET A 448 -26.34 26.46 -46.95
C MET A 448 -26.58 26.18 -48.43
N SER A 449 -27.83 26.34 -48.86
CA SER A 449 -28.23 26.37 -50.26
C SER A 449 -27.93 27.74 -50.86
N ALA A 450 -27.01 27.78 -51.82
CA ALA A 450 -26.71 28.95 -52.62
C ALA A 450 -27.53 28.90 -53.93
N THR A 451 -28.43 29.86 -54.11
CA THR A 451 -29.06 30.20 -55.38
C THR A 451 -29.44 31.67 -55.32
N GLU A 452 -28.63 32.53 -55.96
CA GLU A 452 -29.05 33.87 -56.31
C GLU A 452 -28.50 34.19 -57.70
N ALA A 453 -29.42 34.47 -58.62
CA ALA A 453 -29.17 34.74 -60.03
C ALA A 453 -28.86 36.24 -60.25
N PRO A 454 -28.13 36.61 -61.30
CA PRO A 454 -27.80 38.02 -61.56
C PRO A 454 -28.97 38.77 -62.22
N PRO A 455 -29.23 40.04 -61.85
CA PRO A 455 -30.13 40.90 -62.61
C PRO A 455 -29.41 41.53 -63.82
N SER A 456 -30.18 41.65 -64.89
CA SER A 456 -29.88 42.23 -66.21
C SER A 456 -29.62 43.72 -66.21
#